data_AF-A0A920SE95-F1
#
_entry.id   AF-A0A920SE95-F1
#
_cell.length_a   1.000
_cell.length_b   1.000
_cell.length_c   1.000
_cell.angle_alpha   90.00
_cell.angle_beta   90.00
_cell.angle_gamma   90.00
#
_symmetry.space_group_name_H-M   'P 1'
#
loop_
_entity.id
_entity.type
_entity.pdbx_description
1 polymer ?
#
loop_
_entity_poly.entity_id
_entity_poly.type
_entity_poly.pdbx_seq_one_letter_code
_entity_poly.pdbx_strand_id
1 'polypeptide(L)'
;MVTKLLISRNSPDENTIISPVRLVEEETTWSGVIRRGIGPVLKISCLHLLKIGPIMVLSGFAVGFIIQLLEPEFVNDYLGNSYSGILIAATVGLLLNVPLLFEIPLIAALILLGLAPGPATTLLFCLGAAGPITFWGLSQVIPKRAVLGFAAITWLLGVGGGSVVMFSGLVPDTGLKGLSADSCLSTGLVTRSPETQKHQPIKIDSISPEIANSNGGSLLMIRGQGFDEDTKVLINGIDSTWDVLGTDCIMAYTPAHPVGTAKLEVLNSNFPERTLESAINYVDPFFQEIGQKANINFKHYRDALDIIPIGGGVVVFDYNNDGFQDVYIASTPDIGNLAPDTDGSNALYENNGDGTFRDIARWAGVDDPLGKGNGGCSSDYNNDGYQDLFVTNWGSSKLFAGSEEGRFSNVTIESGFQDPDTTFRSSGCAWGDYDNDGYLDLIVVRYIDESNPDAFPSVILFRRKTISAF
;
A
#
# COMPACT_ATOMS: atom_id res chain seq x y z
N MET A 1 2.45 14.92 -5.25
CA MET A 1 2.95 15.88 -4.24
C MET A 1 2.72 17.29 -4.76
N VAL A 2 1.56 17.88 -4.45
CA VAL A 2 1.22 19.28 -4.77
C VAL A 2 0.44 19.84 -3.60
N THR A 3 1.12 20.61 -2.76
CA THR A 3 0.53 21.36 -1.64
C THR A 3 -0.02 22.66 -2.21
N LYS A 4 -1.35 22.79 -2.35
CA LYS A 4 -1.96 24.07 -2.74
C LYS A 4 -2.27 24.88 -1.47
N LEU A 5 -1.37 25.79 -1.14
CA LEU A 5 -1.62 26.90 -0.23
C LEU A 5 -2.44 27.95 -1.00
N LEU A 6 -3.70 28.18 -0.63
CA LEU A 6 -4.49 29.29 -1.14
C LEU A 6 -4.76 30.27 -0.01
N ILE A 7 -3.93 31.31 0.07
CA ILE A 7 -4.25 32.53 0.81
C ILE A 7 -4.91 33.48 -0.20
N SER A 8 -6.12 33.95 0.11
CA SER A 8 -6.67 35.15 -0.49
C SER A 8 -6.86 36.19 0.61
N ARG A 9 -5.95 37.17 0.62
CA ARG A 9 -6.24 38.48 1.21
C ARG A 9 -5.62 39.52 0.29
N ASN A 10 -6.40 39.92 -0.71
CA ASN A 10 -6.39 41.26 -1.27
C ASN A 10 -7.76 41.49 -1.94
N SER A 11 -8.49 42.46 -1.40
CA SER A 11 -9.69 43.04 -2.01
C SER A 11 -9.30 43.75 -3.31
N PRO A 12 -10.02 43.53 -4.42
CA PRO A 12 -10.06 44.47 -5.52
C PRO A 12 -11.42 45.16 -5.58
N ASP A 13 -11.36 46.48 -5.43
CA ASP A 13 -12.29 47.54 -5.83
C ASP A 13 -13.70 47.17 -6.35
N GLU A 14 -14.69 47.70 -5.63
CA GLU A 14 -16.02 48.00 -6.16
C GLU A 14 -15.90 48.96 -7.36
N ASN A 15 -16.06 48.44 -8.58
CA ASN A 15 -16.89 49.00 -9.67
C ASN A 15 -16.44 48.47 -11.04
N THR A 16 -17.13 47.44 -11.54
CA THR A 16 -17.14 47.19 -13.00
C THR A 16 -18.51 46.63 -13.39
N ILE A 17 -19.33 47.48 -14.02
CA ILE A 17 -20.64 47.11 -14.56
C ILE A 17 -20.42 46.65 -16.01
N ILE A 18 -20.71 45.38 -16.30
CA ILE A 18 -20.76 44.84 -17.66
C ILE A 18 -22.24 44.73 -18.08
N SER A 19 -22.62 45.37 -19.18
CA SER A 19 -24.00 45.29 -19.71
C SER A 19 -24.25 43.97 -20.46
N PRO A 20 -25.40 43.30 -20.28
CA PRO A 20 -25.69 42.04 -20.96
C PRO A 20 -26.22 42.23 -22.38
N VAL A 21 -25.82 41.32 -23.28
CA VAL A 21 -26.29 41.18 -24.66
C VAL A 21 -27.64 40.45 -24.68
N ARG A 22 -28.63 40.97 -25.42
CA ARG A 22 -29.95 40.33 -25.62
C ARG A 22 -29.86 39.23 -26.67
N LEU A 23 -30.11 37.98 -26.28
CA LEU A 23 -30.46 36.89 -27.18
C LEU A 23 -31.99 36.80 -27.31
N VAL A 24 -32.46 36.56 -28.53
CA VAL A 24 -33.87 36.43 -28.88
C VAL A 24 -34.45 35.19 -28.18
N GLU A 25 -35.46 35.40 -27.33
CA GLU A 25 -36.21 34.35 -26.65
C GLU A 25 -37.15 33.65 -27.65
N GLU A 26 -36.73 32.50 -28.18
CA GLU A 26 -37.68 31.44 -28.49
C GLU A 26 -37.68 30.52 -27.26
N GLU A 27 -38.64 30.72 -26.35
CA GLU A 27 -38.79 29.91 -25.13
C GLU A 27 -39.21 28.47 -25.48
N THR A 28 -38.28 27.66 -25.99
CA THR A 28 -38.43 26.21 -25.91
C THR A 28 -38.04 25.79 -24.50
N THR A 29 -39.04 25.62 -23.64
CA THR A 29 -38.82 25.08 -22.29
C THR A 29 -38.12 23.72 -22.39
N TRP A 30 -37.06 23.53 -21.59
CA TRP A 30 -36.30 22.27 -21.50
C TRP A 30 -37.22 21.06 -21.29
N SER A 31 -38.30 21.24 -20.52
CA SER A 31 -39.32 20.23 -20.30
C SER A 31 -40.02 19.80 -21.60
N GLY A 32 -40.26 20.72 -22.53
CA GLY A 32 -40.86 20.44 -23.84
C GLY A 32 -39.92 19.66 -24.75
N VAL A 33 -38.64 20.01 -24.78
CA VAL A 33 -37.61 19.30 -25.57
C VAL A 33 -37.41 17.88 -25.03
N ILE A 34 -37.24 17.74 -23.72
CA ILE A 34 -37.06 16.45 -23.06
C ILE A 34 -38.31 15.58 -23.28
N ARG A 35 -39.51 16.10 -23.05
CA ARG A 35 -40.76 15.33 -23.19
C ARG A 35 -41.01 14.84 -24.62
N ARG A 36 -40.63 15.62 -25.65
CA ARG A 36 -40.74 15.20 -27.05
C ARG A 36 -39.64 14.21 -27.46
N GLY A 37 -38.43 14.33 -26.90
CA GLY A 37 -37.30 13.46 -27.22
C GLY A 37 -37.35 12.09 -26.51
N ILE A 38 -37.82 12.04 -25.26
CA ILE A 38 -37.72 10.82 -24.43
C ILE A 38 -38.57 9.66 -24.95
N GLY A 39 -39.75 9.94 -25.50
CA GLY A 39 -40.68 8.90 -25.97
C GLY A 39 -40.10 8.07 -27.13
N PRO A 40 -39.65 8.70 -28.23
CA PRO A 40 -38.99 8.00 -29.34
C PRO A 40 -37.72 7.27 -28.91
N VAL A 41 -36.89 7.89 -28.07
CA VAL A 41 -35.65 7.28 -27.56
C VAL A 41 -35.96 6.02 -26.76
N LEU A 42 -36.83 6.10 -25.76
CA LEU A 42 -37.23 4.94 -24.95
C LEU A 42 -37.83 3.82 -25.79
N LYS A 43 -38.68 4.15 -26.77
CA LYS A 43 -39.29 3.15 -27.64
C LYS A 43 -38.25 2.40 -28.46
N ILE A 44 -37.30 3.11 -29.08
CA ILE A 44 -36.24 2.51 -29.90
C ILE A 44 -35.27 1.71 -29.03
N SER A 45 -34.88 2.24 -27.86
CA SER A 45 -34.01 1.58 -26.91
C SER A 45 -34.62 0.28 -26.37
N CYS A 46 -35.91 0.29 -26.02
CA CYS A 46 -36.61 -0.90 -25.49
C CYS A 46 -36.74 -2.00 -26.56
N LEU A 47 -37.06 -1.62 -27.81
CA LEU A 47 -37.08 -2.55 -28.95
C LEU A 47 -35.70 -3.16 -29.24
N HIS A 48 -34.63 -2.39 -29.14
CA HIS A 48 -33.26 -2.90 -29.28
C HIS A 48 -32.87 -3.82 -28.13
N LEU A 49 -33.22 -3.46 -26.89
CA LEU A 49 -32.94 -4.26 -25.71
C LEU A 49 -33.63 -5.64 -25.79
N LEU A 50 -34.88 -5.70 -26.24
CA LEU A 50 -35.61 -6.95 -26.44
C LEU A 50 -35.03 -7.80 -27.57
N LYS A 51 -34.49 -7.18 -28.62
CA LYS A 51 -33.95 -7.88 -29.79
C LYS A 51 -32.53 -8.40 -29.58
N ILE A 52 -31.69 -7.67 -28.85
CA ILE A 52 -30.25 -7.97 -28.67
C ILE A 52 -29.96 -8.56 -27.29
N GLY A 53 -30.76 -8.23 -26.27
CA GLY A 53 -30.56 -8.64 -24.88
C GLY A 53 -30.39 -10.16 -24.68
N PRO A 54 -31.25 -11.03 -25.24
CA PRO A 54 -31.10 -12.48 -25.07
C PRO A 54 -29.78 -13.04 -25.62
N ILE A 55 -29.30 -12.50 -26.75
CA ILE A 55 -28.03 -12.90 -27.36
C ILE A 55 -26.86 -12.43 -26.50
N MET A 56 -26.94 -11.22 -25.92
CA MET A 56 -25.92 -10.69 -25.01
C MET A 56 -25.83 -11.52 -23.72
N VAL A 57 -26.97 -11.93 -23.16
CA VAL A 57 -27.00 -12.77 -21.95
C VAL A 57 -26.37 -14.14 -22.23
N LEU A 58 -26.75 -14.79 -23.34
CA LEU A 58 -26.15 -16.07 -23.74
C LEU A 58 -24.64 -15.97 -23.98
N SER A 59 -24.19 -14.90 -24.63
CA SER A 59 -22.76 -14.65 -24.88
C SER A 59 -22.01 -14.40 -23.57
N GLY A 60 -22.58 -13.61 -22.65
CA GLY A 60 -22.01 -13.39 -21.32
C GLY A 60 -21.90 -14.67 -20.49
N PHE A 61 -22.89 -15.56 -20.54
CA PHE A 61 -22.83 -16.87 -19.88
C PHE A 61 -21.77 -17.79 -20.49
N ALA A 62 -21.68 -17.86 -21.83
CA ALA A 62 -20.68 -18.67 -22.50
C ALA A 62 -19.25 -18.22 -22.17
N VAL A 63 -19.01 -16.90 -22.13
CA VAL A 63 -17.71 -16.35 -21.75
C VAL A 63 -17.45 -16.56 -20.26
N GLY A 64 -18.43 -16.33 -19.37
CA GLY A 64 -18.31 -16.64 -17.95
C GLY A 64 -17.92 -18.09 -17.67
N PHE A 65 -18.45 -19.04 -18.45
CA PHE A 65 -18.08 -20.44 -18.38
C PHE A 65 -16.63 -20.70 -18.85
N ILE A 66 -16.18 -20.05 -19.92
CA ILE A 66 -14.78 -20.13 -20.39
C ILE A 66 -13.83 -19.56 -19.34
N ILE A 67 -14.19 -18.44 -18.67
CA ILE A 67 -13.37 -17.83 -17.62
C ILE A 67 -13.18 -18.78 -16.44
N GLN A 68 -14.22 -19.49 -16.04
CA GLN A 68 -14.14 -20.49 -14.98
C GLN A 68 -13.25 -21.69 -15.34
N LEU A 69 -12.95 -21.88 -16.63
CA LEU A 69 -12.08 -22.94 -17.15
C LEU A 69 -10.64 -22.47 -17.42
N LEU A 70 -10.31 -21.20 -17.21
CA LEU A 70 -8.95 -20.68 -17.40
C LEU A 70 -8.11 -20.93 -16.14
N GLU A 71 -7.50 -22.12 -16.08
CA GLU A 71 -6.50 -22.45 -15.07
C GLU A 71 -5.19 -21.65 -15.31
N PRO A 72 -4.45 -21.28 -14.25
CA PRO A 72 -3.17 -20.57 -14.37
C PRO A 72 -2.15 -21.27 -15.28
N GLU A 73 -2.12 -22.61 -15.27
CA GLU A 73 -1.24 -23.42 -16.12
C GLU A 73 -1.56 -23.23 -17.60
N PHE A 74 -2.84 -23.19 -17.97
CA PHE A 74 -3.27 -22.95 -19.35
C PHE A 74 -2.85 -21.56 -19.85
N VAL A 75 -2.97 -20.54 -19.00
CA VAL A 75 -2.55 -19.16 -19.34
C VAL A 75 -1.04 -19.09 -19.55
N ASN A 76 -0.25 -19.77 -18.72
CA ASN A 76 1.20 -19.76 -18.85
C ASN A 76 1.68 -20.55 -20.09
N ASP A 77 1.09 -21.71 -20.37
CA ASP A 77 1.52 -22.61 -21.44
C ASP A 77 1.12 -22.09 -22.84
N TYR A 78 -0.05 -21.45 -22.96
CA TYR A 78 -0.60 -21.05 -24.27
C TYR A 78 -0.68 -19.53 -24.47
N LEU A 79 -0.72 -18.73 -23.40
CA LEU A 79 -0.80 -17.27 -23.44
C LEU A 79 0.42 -16.59 -22.78
N GLY A 80 1.52 -17.32 -22.57
CA GLY A 80 2.80 -16.75 -22.15
C GLY A 80 3.36 -15.70 -23.13
N ASN A 81 4.39 -14.96 -22.73
CA ASN A 81 4.98 -13.85 -23.51
C ASN A 81 5.74 -14.35 -24.77
N SER A 82 4.99 -14.80 -25.76
CA SER A 82 5.47 -15.41 -26.99
C SER A 82 4.65 -14.93 -28.17
N TYR A 83 5.22 -15.04 -29.38
CA TYR A 83 4.52 -14.68 -30.60
C TYR A 83 3.25 -15.53 -30.82
N SER A 84 3.29 -16.82 -30.46
CA SER A 84 2.10 -17.69 -30.46
C SER A 84 1.04 -17.22 -29.47
N GLY A 85 1.44 -16.81 -28.26
CA GLY A 85 0.52 -16.27 -27.26
C GLY A 85 -0.17 -14.99 -27.74
N ILE A 86 0.56 -14.09 -28.41
CA ILE A 86 0.02 -12.88 -29.04
C ILE A 86 -1.01 -13.21 -30.14
N LEU A 87 -0.73 -14.19 -31.01
CA LEU A 87 -1.66 -14.59 -32.07
C LEU A 87 -2.94 -15.23 -31.52
N ILE A 88 -2.80 -16.07 -30.49
CA ILE A 88 -3.94 -16.68 -29.79
C ILE A 88 -4.76 -15.56 -29.13
N ALA A 89 -4.12 -14.67 -28.37
CA ALA A 89 -4.74 -13.52 -27.74
C ALA A 89 -5.49 -12.60 -28.72
N ALA A 90 -4.90 -12.31 -29.89
CA ALA A 90 -5.55 -11.50 -30.92
C ALA A 90 -6.82 -12.15 -31.48
N THR A 91 -6.76 -13.47 -31.67
CA THR A 91 -7.88 -14.26 -32.21
C THR A 91 -8.98 -14.42 -31.16
N VAL A 92 -8.60 -14.73 -29.92
CA VAL A 92 -9.49 -14.85 -28.78
C VAL A 92 -10.16 -13.50 -28.46
N GLY A 93 -9.42 -12.39 -28.49
CA GLY A 93 -9.97 -11.04 -28.30
C GLY A 93 -10.96 -10.63 -29.38
N LEU A 94 -10.80 -11.12 -30.61
CA LEU A 94 -11.78 -10.91 -31.68
C LEU A 94 -13.04 -11.77 -31.50
N LEU A 95 -12.95 -12.88 -30.75
CA LEU A 95 -14.01 -13.88 -30.57
C LEU A 95 -14.79 -13.77 -29.24
N LEU A 96 -14.15 -13.43 -28.11
CA LEU A 96 -14.71 -13.46 -26.74
C LEU A 96 -15.61 -12.27 -26.39
N ASN A 97 -16.37 -11.82 -27.35
CA ASN A 97 -16.95 -10.50 -27.36
C ASN A 97 -18.10 -10.31 -26.33
N VAL A 98 -17.84 -9.59 -25.23
CA VAL A 98 -18.83 -9.28 -24.17
C VAL A 98 -18.96 -7.76 -24.07
N PRO A 99 -20.12 -7.18 -23.66
CA PRO A 99 -20.20 -5.74 -23.40
C PRO A 99 -19.04 -5.27 -22.51
N LEU A 100 -18.50 -4.08 -22.81
CA LEU A 100 -17.38 -3.39 -22.14
C LEU A 100 -17.32 -3.54 -20.61
N LEU A 101 -18.47 -3.78 -19.96
CA LEU A 101 -18.60 -4.06 -18.53
C LEU A 101 -17.82 -5.30 -18.04
N PHE A 102 -17.52 -6.28 -18.92
CA PHE A 102 -16.88 -7.55 -18.55
C PHE A 102 -15.47 -7.74 -19.11
N GLU A 103 -15.07 -6.95 -20.10
CA GLU A 103 -13.76 -7.07 -20.76
C GLU A 103 -12.60 -6.59 -19.87
N ILE A 104 -12.78 -5.45 -19.18
CA ILE A 104 -11.76 -4.90 -18.27
C ILE A 104 -11.56 -5.83 -17.06
N PRO A 105 -12.62 -6.31 -16.36
CA PRO A 105 -12.47 -7.29 -15.29
C PRO A 105 -11.85 -8.61 -15.76
N LEU A 106 -12.16 -9.08 -16.97
CA LEU A 106 -11.57 -10.29 -17.53
C LEU A 106 -10.08 -10.13 -17.81
N ILE A 107 -9.68 -9.06 -18.49
CA ILE A 107 -8.26 -8.77 -18.74
C ILE A 107 -7.53 -8.60 -17.41
N ALA A 108 -8.12 -7.89 -16.44
CA ALA A 108 -7.57 -7.76 -15.10
C ALA A 108 -7.43 -9.13 -14.41
N ALA A 109 -8.45 -9.99 -14.46
CA ALA A 109 -8.39 -11.34 -13.91
C ALA A 109 -7.30 -12.20 -14.59
N LEU A 110 -7.15 -12.11 -15.91
CA LEU A 110 -6.11 -12.84 -16.63
C LEU A 110 -4.70 -12.32 -16.30
N ILE A 111 -4.52 -11.01 -16.14
CA ILE A 111 -3.27 -10.41 -15.65
C ILE A 111 -2.98 -10.89 -14.22
N LEU A 112 -3.99 -10.95 -13.35
CA LEU A 112 -3.87 -11.50 -12.00
C LEU A 112 -3.52 -13.01 -12.03
N LEU A 113 -3.97 -13.76 -13.04
CA LEU A 113 -3.62 -15.15 -13.28
C LEU A 113 -2.28 -15.34 -14.04
N GLY A 114 -1.53 -14.26 -14.29
CA GLY A 114 -0.18 -14.34 -14.86
C GLY A 114 -0.08 -14.15 -16.38
N LEU A 115 -1.11 -13.58 -17.01
CA LEU A 115 -1.07 -13.20 -18.43
C LEU A 115 0.02 -12.14 -18.68
N ALA A 116 0.91 -12.43 -19.63
CA ALA A 116 2.03 -11.56 -19.94
C ALA A 116 1.60 -10.24 -20.62
N PRO A 117 2.40 -9.15 -20.48
CA PRO A 117 2.08 -7.82 -21.01
C PRO A 117 1.79 -7.76 -22.51
N GLY A 118 2.52 -8.53 -23.33
CA GLY A 118 2.31 -8.57 -24.79
C GLY A 118 0.92 -9.11 -25.17
N PRO A 119 0.59 -10.36 -24.81
CA PRO A 119 -0.75 -10.93 -24.97
C PRO A 119 -1.88 -10.11 -24.32
N ALA A 120 -1.67 -9.54 -23.13
CA ALA A 120 -2.64 -8.67 -22.45
C ALA A 120 -2.93 -7.39 -23.24
N THR A 121 -1.88 -6.74 -23.75
CA THR A 121 -2.00 -5.55 -24.60
C THR A 121 -2.76 -5.88 -25.88
N THR A 122 -2.44 -7.01 -26.51
CA THR A 122 -3.16 -7.49 -27.70
C THR A 122 -4.64 -7.70 -27.44
N LEU A 123 -5.00 -8.33 -26.31
CA LEU A 123 -6.40 -8.50 -25.92
C LEU A 123 -7.11 -7.16 -25.73
N LEU A 124 -6.49 -6.20 -25.06
CA LEU A 124 -7.07 -4.88 -24.79
C LEU A 124 -7.30 -4.07 -26.08
N PHE A 125 -6.35 -4.10 -27.02
CA PHE A 125 -6.52 -3.47 -28.32
C PHE A 125 -7.60 -4.15 -29.18
N CYS A 126 -7.62 -5.48 -29.21
CA CYS A 126 -8.63 -6.21 -29.98
C CYS A 126 -10.03 -6.01 -29.40
N LEU A 127 -10.23 -6.21 -28.10
CA LEU A 127 -11.54 -6.07 -27.43
C LEU A 127 -12.06 -4.63 -27.52
N GLY A 128 -11.21 -3.64 -27.19
CA GLY A 128 -11.60 -2.22 -27.24
C GLY A 128 -11.97 -1.71 -28.64
N ALA A 129 -11.41 -2.28 -29.70
CA ALA A 129 -11.70 -1.91 -31.08
C ALA A 129 -12.81 -2.76 -31.74
N ALA A 130 -13.11 -3.94 -31.20
CA ALA A 130 -13.93 -4.96 -31.87
C ALA A 130 -15.18 -5.41 -31.09
N GLY A 131 -16.08 -4.50 -30.70
CA GLY A 131 -17.37 -4.89 -30.11
C GLY A 131 -18.33 -5.59 -31.10
N PRO A 132 -19.22 -6.51 -30.67
CA PRO A 132 -20.05 -7.31 -31.58
C PRO A 132 -21.25 -6.47 -32.02
N ILE A 133 -21.69 -5.53 -31.18
CA ILE A 133 -22.64 -4.46 -31.50
C ILE A 133 -22.09 -3.60 -32.62
N THR A 134 -20.78 -3.32 -32.62
CA THR A 134 -20.10 -2.57 -33.67
C THR A 134 -20.05 -3.37 -34.96
N PHE A 135 -19.59 -4.63 -34.94
CA PHE A 135 -19.50 -5.46 -36.16
C PHE A 135 -20.86 -5.88 -36.71
N TRP A 136 -21.81 -6.26 -35.86
CA TRP A 136 -23.18 -6.61 -36.26
C TRP A 136 -23.94 -5.37 -36.73
N GLY A 137 -23.86 -4.26 -36.00
CA GLY A 137 -24.44 -2.98 -36.40
C GLY A 137 -23.86 -2.49 -37.73
N LEU A 138 -22.54 -2.56 -37.90
CA LEU A 138 -21.89 -2.27 -39.17
C LEU A 138 -22.32 -3.28 -40.25
N SER A 139 -22.42 -4.58 -39.98
CA SER A 139 -22.84 -5.57 -40.99
C SER A 139 -24.25 -5.36 -41.53
N GLN A 140 -25.11 -4.64 -40.78
CA GLN A 140 -26.44 -4.23 -41.24
C GLN A 140 -26.41 -2.99 -42.13
N VAL A 141 -25.33 -2.20 -42.10
CA VAL A 141 -25.23 -0.88 -42.74
C VAL A 141 -24.15 -0.84 -43.83
N ILE A 142 -23.12 -1.68 -43.76
CA ILE A 142 -21.97 -1.71 -44.68
C ILE A 142 -21.73 -3.11 -45.28
N PRO A 143 -21.09 -3.19 -46.47
CA PRO A 143 -20.85 -4.47 -47.15
C PRO A 143 -19.99 -5.43 -46.33
N LYS A 144 -20.29 -6.73 -46.40
CA LYS A 144 -19.55 -7.81 -45.70
C LYS A 144 -18.04 -7.78 -45.93
N ARG A 145 -17.59 -7.33 -47.10
CA ARG A 145 -16.14 -7.16 -47.41
C ARG A 145 -15.48 -6.09 -46.55
N ALA A 146 -16.19 -4.99 -46.25
CA ALA A 146 -15.68 -3.92 -45.39
C ALA A 146 -15.65 -4.37 -43.91
N VAL A 147 -16.64 -5.16 -43.49
CA VAL A 147 -16.66 -5.81 -42.16
C VAL A 147 -15.46 -6.74 -41.98
N LEU A 148 -15.16 -7.59 -42.97
CA LEU A 148 -13.98 -8.45 -42.95
C LEU A 148 -12.67 -7.65 -42.97
N GLY A 149 -12.61 -6.56 -43.75
CA GLY A 149 -11.45 -5.67 -43.77
C GLY A 149 -11.20 -5.01 -42.41
N PHE A 150 -12.26 -4.55 -41.74
CA PHE A 150 -12.16 -3.97 -40.40
C PHE A 150 -11.69 -5.02 -39.38
N ALA A 151 -12.22 -6.25 -39.42
CA ALA A 151 -11.76 -7.35 -38.56
C ALA A 151 -10.28 -7.67 -38.76
N ALA A 152 -9.82 -7.73 -40.02
CA ALA A 152 -8.42 -7.99 -40.33
C ALA A 152 -7.48 -6.87 -39.84
N ILE A 153 -7.89 -5.60 -40.00
CA ILE A 153 -7.11 -4.45 -39.52
C ILE A 153 -7.02 -4.45 -38.00
N THR A 154 -8.12 -4.68 -37.30
CA THR A 154 -8.12 -4.74 -35.83
C THR A 154 -7.24 -5.86 -35.31
N TRP A 155 -7.30 -7.04 -35.94
CA TRP A 155 -6.41 -8.15 -35.60
C TRP A 155 -4.93 -7.79 -35.82
N LEU A 156 -4.60 -7.19 -36.97
CA LEU A 156 -3.23 -6.76 -37.27
C LEU A 156 -2.71 -5.70 -36.28
N LEU A 157 -3.55 -4.73 -35.90
CA LEU A 157 -3.20 -3.72 -34.90
C LEU A 157 -3.01 -4.32 -33.51
N GLY A 158 -3.85 -5.27 -33.10
CA GLY A 158 -3.69 -5.97 -31.82
C GLY A 158 -2.40 -6.78 -31.76
N VAL A 159 -2.07 -7.53 -32.82
CA VAL A 159 -0.80 -8.27 -32.93
C VAL A 159 0.39 -7.31 -32.92
N GLY A 160 0.31 -6.20 -33.67
CA GLY A 160 1.35 -5.19 -33.73
C GLY A 160 1.60 -4.52 -32.38
N GLY A 161 0.54 -4.10 -31.69
CA GLY A 161 0.63 -3.47 -30.37
C GLY A 161 1.25 -4.39 -29.32
N GLY A 162 0.79 -5.65 -29.23
CA GLY A 162 1.39 -6.62 -28.29
C GLY A 162 2.82 -6.99 -28.63
N SER A 163 3.17 -7.07 -29.92
CA SER A 163 4.55 -7.31 -30.35
C SER A 163 5.46 -6.14 -29.93
N VAL A 164 5.02 -4.89 -30.11
CA VAL A 164 5.79 -3.71 -29.67
C VAL A 164 6.01 -3.73 -28.15
N VAL A 165 4.98 -4.05 -27.36
CA VAL A 165 5.14 -4.15 -25.89
C VAL A 165 6.08 -5.30 -25.51
N MET A 166 5.96 -6.45 -26.15
CA MET A 166 6.86 -7.59 -25.94
C MET A 166 8.34 -7.23 -26.23
N PHE A 167 8.62 -6.54 -27.34
CA PHE A 167 9.99 -6.20 -27.76
C PHE A 167 10.56 -4.97 -27.08
N SER A 168 9.73 -4.02 -26.63
CA SER A 168 10.19 -2.77 -26.03
C SER A 168 10.53 -2.88 -24.55
N GLY A 169 9.98 -3.87 -23.85
CA GLY A 169 10.13 -3.98 -22.39
C GLY A 169 9.55 -2.79 -21.61
N LEU A 170 8.74 -1.94 -22.26
CA LEU A 170 8.17 -0.71 -21.69
C LEU A 170 7.20 -1.00 -20.52
N VAL A 171 6.65 -2.21 -20.48
CA VAL A 171 5.78 -2.69 -19.40
C VAL A 171 6.51 -3.87 -18.75
N PRO A 172 6.98 -3.75 -17.49
CA PRO A 172 7.49 -4.88 -16.74
C PRO A 172 6.44 -5.99 -16.69
N ASP A 173 6.85 -7.24 -16.51
CA ASP A 173 5.94 -8.39 -16.37
C ASP A 173 5.17 -8.26 -15.03
N THR A 174 4.15 -7.41 -14.99
CA THR A 174 3.40 -7.03 -13.77
C THR A 174 2.20 -7.93 -13.50
N GLY A 175 2.19 -9.16 -14.05
CA GLY A 175 1.34 -10.20 -13.46
C GLY A 175 1.66 -10.32 -11.96
N LEU A 176 0.77 -10.90 -11.17
CA LEU A 176 1.00 -11.13 -9.73
C LEU A 176 2.30 -11.92 -9.41
N LYS A 177 3.05 -12.37 -10.42
CA LYS A 177 4.48 -12.70 -10.34
C LYS A 177 5.32 -11.60 -9.63
N GLY A 178 4.87 -10.35 -9.66
CA GLY A 178 5.50 -9.20 -9.00
C GLY A 178 5.14 -9.02 -7.51
N LEU A 179 4.10 -9.67 -7.00
CA LEU A 179 3.94 -9.86 -5.54
C LEU A 179 4.59 -11.19 -5.20
N SER A 180 5.92 -11.13 -5.24
CA SER A 180 6.91 -12.07 -4.73
C SER A 180 7.11 -13.38 -5.50
N ALA A 181 7.83 -13.24 -6.62
CA ALA A 181 8.81 -14.25 -7.00
C ALA A 181 10.13 -14.11 -6.20
N ASP A 182 10.33 -13.03 -5.40
CA ASP A 182 11.56 -12.77 -4.63
C ASP A 182 11.43 -12.87 -3.10
N SER A 183 10.21 -13.01 -2.56
CA SER A 183 10.02 -13.31 -1.13
C SER A 183 9.48 -14.73 -1.00
N CYS A 184 9.81 -15.44 0.07
CA CYS A 184 9.15 -16.71 0.33
C CYS A 184 7.79 -16.53 1.02
N LEU A 185 7.42 -15.29 1.36
CA LEU A 185 6.22 -14.95 2.13
C LEU A 185 4.98 -14.68 1.26
N SER A 186 5.07 -14.51 -0.06
CA SER A 186 3.84 -14.37 -0.87
C SER A 186 3.15 -15.69 -1.24
N THR A 187 3.73 -16.83 -0.87
CA THR A 187 3.06 -18.14 -0.99
C THR A 187 1.96 -18.36 0.05
N GLY A 188 1.63 -17.35 0.87
CA GLY A 188 0.50 -17.35 1.80
C GLY A 188 -0.88 -17.55 1.15
N LEU A 189 -0.98 -17.53 -0.19
CA LEU A 189 -2.08 -18.14 -0.94
C LEU A 189 -1.58 -19.46 -1.53
N VAL A 190 -1.73 -20.51 -0.73
CA VAL A 190 -1.32 -21.90 -0.98
C VAL A 190 -1.66 -22.36 -2.40
N THR A 191 -0.65 -22.40 -3.27
CA THR A 191 -0.50 -23.52 -4.21
C THR A 191 0.62 -24.40 -3.66
N ARG A 192 0.25 -25.49 -2.97
CA ARG A 192 1.19 -26.57 -2.69
C ARG A 192 1.80 -26.98 -4.03
N SER A 193 3.13 -26.96 -4.12
CA SER A 193 3.84 -27.39 -5.32
C SER A 193 3.32 -28.75 -5.80
N PRO A 194 3.16 -28.96 -7.13
CA PRO A 194 2.79 -30.26 -7.67
C PRO A 194 3.70 -31.38 -7.14
N GLU A 195 3.12 -32.54 -6.84
CA GLU A 195 3.78 -33.71 -6.22
C GLU A 195 5.07 -34.16 -6.94
N THR A 196 5.23 -33.78 -8.21
CA THR A 196 6.39 -34.09 -9.05
C THR A 196 7.70 -33.44 -8.61
N GLN A 197 7.68 -32.37 -7.79
CA GLN A 197 8.91 -31.75 -7.27
C GLN A 197 9.39 -32.32 -5.92
N LYS A 198 8.55 -33.04 -5.17
CA LYS A 198 8.90 -33.60 -3.84
C LYS A 198 9.99 -34.67 -3.87
N HIS A 199 10.36 -35.16 -5.05
CA HIS A 199 11.29 -36.29 -5.23
C HIS A 199 12.53 -35.93 -6.06
N GLN A 200 12.91 -34.66 -6.10
CA GLN A 200 14.15 -34.22 -6.76
C GLN A 200 15.29 -34.08 -5.75
N PRO A 201 16.56 -34.35 -6.14
CA PRO A 201 17.71 -34.12 -5.28
C PRO A 201 17.80 -32.65 -4.86
N ILE A 202 18.15 -32.40 -3.59
CA ILE A 202 18.30 -31.05 -3.06
C ILE A 202 19.31 -30.26 -3.90
N LYS A 203 18.87 -29.09 -4.36
CA LYS A 203 19.71 -28.07 -5.00
C LYS A 203 19.46 -26.75 -4.30
N ILE A 204 20.53 -26.04 -3.95
CA ILE A 204 20.46 -24.70 -3.36
C ILE A 204 20.85 -23.71 -4.45
N ASP A 205 19.98 -22.75 -4.73
CA ASP A 205 20.18 -21.72 -5.73
C ASP A 205 20.70 -20.42 -5.11
N SER A 206 20.22 -20.03 -3.93
CA SER A 206 20.70 -18.83 -3.22
C SER A 206 20.38 -18.84 -1.73
N ILE A 207 21.14 -18.05 -0.97
CA ILE A 207 20.95 -17.80 0.46
C ILE A 207 20.98 -16.28 0.66
N SER A 208 19.98 -15.73 1.33
CA SER A 208 19.89 -14.29 1.56
C SER A 208 19.33 -13.97 2.94
N PRO A 209 19.92 -13.02 3.68
CA PRO A 209 21.21 -12.37 3.39
C PRO A 209 22.39 -13.34 3.58
N GLU A 210 23.51 -13.11 2.90
CA GLU A 210 24.77 -13.87 3.09
C GLU A 210 25.53 -13.43 4.35
N ILE A 211 25.08 -12.37 5.02
CA ILE A 211 25.66 -11.80 6.22
C ILE A 211 24.69 -11.99 7.39
N ALA A 212 25.21 -12.46 8.52
CA ALA A 212 24.44 -12.67 9.74
C ALA A 212 25.08 -11.98 10.95
N ASN A 213 24.26 -11.68 11.96
CA ASN A 213 24.70 -11.13 13.23
C ASN A 213 25.39 -12.22 14.07
N SER A 214 26.59 -11.96 14.60
CA SER A 214 27.35 -12.86 15.50
C SER A 214 26.54 -13.31 16.73
N ASN A 215 25.60 -12.48 17.19
CA ASN A 215 24.68 -12.82 18.29
C ASN A 215 23.56 -13.80 17.89
N GLY A 216 23.44 -14.16 16.61
CA GLY A 216 22.36 -15.00 16.08
C GLY A 216 21.06 -14.22 15.83
N GLY A 217 19.97 -14.96 15.59
CA GLY A 217 18.63 -14.41 15.37
C GLY A 217 18.40 -13.74 14.01
N SER A 218 19.40 -13.74 13.12
CA SER A 218 19.21 -13.27 11.75
C SER A 218 18.39 -14.29 10.97
N LEU A 219 17.31 -13.83 10.34
CA LEU A 219 16.46 -14.64 9.48
C LEU A 219 17.14 -14.82 8.11
N LEU A 220 17.29 -16.08 7.71
CA LEU A 220 17.82 -16.49 6.41
C LEU A 220 16.70 -17.04 5.55
N MET A 221 16.76 -16.71 4.28
CA MET A 221 15.94 -17.27 3.21
C MET A 221 16.84 -18.12 2.31
N ILE A 222 16.51 -19.40 2.19
CA ILE A 222 17.25 -20.37 1.39
C ILE A 222 16.36 -20.82 0.25
N ARG A 223 16.79 -20.55 -0.98
CA ARG A 223 16.08 -20.92 -2.20
C ARG A 223 16.73 -22.09 -2.90
N GLY A 224 15.92 -22.91 -3.53
CA GLY A 224 16.40 -24.12 -4.16
C GLY A 224 15.31 -24.95 -4.79
N GLN A 225 15.54 -26.26 -4.81
CA GLN A 225 14.63 -27.27 -5.34
C GLN A 225 14.75 -28.54 -4.49
N GLY A 226 13.65 -29.30 -4.41
CA GLY A 226 13.61 -30.59 -3.73
C GLY A 226 13.49 -30.47 -2.20
N PHE A 227 12.98 -29.34 -1.70
CA PHE A 227 12.62 -29.22 -0.29
C PHE A 227 11.26 -29.90 -0.02
N ASP A 228 11.10 -30.47 1.16
CA ASP A 228 9.87 -31.08 1.63
C ASP A 228 9.66 -30.79 3.12
N GLU A 229 8.53 -31.25 3.68
CA GLU A 229 8.15 -30.99 5.07
C GLU A 229 9.18 -31.52 6.09
N ASP A 230 10.01 -32.49 5.72
CA ASP A 230 11.04 -33.07 6.58
C ASP A 230 12.42 -32.42 6.39
N THR A 231 12.54 -31.45 5.47
CA THR A 231 13.82 -30.83 5.16
C THR A 231 14.28 -29.93 6.29
N LYS A 232 15.53 -30.12 6.72
CA LYS A 232 16.16 -29.37 7.82
C LYS A 232 17.33 -28.55 7.34
N VAL A 233 17.50 -27.37 7.94
CA VAL A 233 18.66 -26.51 7.76
C VAL A 233 19.45 -26.54 9.06
N LEU A 234 20.69 -27.01 9.00
CA LEU A 234 21.62 -26.91 10.10
C LEU A 234 22.68 -25.87 9.78
N ILE A 235 22.96 -25.02 10.76
CA ILE A 235 24.04 -24.05 10.69
C ILE A 235 25.04 -24.47 11.75
N ASN A 236 26.23 -24.91 11.31
CA ASN A 236 27.24 -25.55 12.15
C ASN A 236 26.67 -26.69 13.02
N GLY A 237 25.81 -27.53 12.44
CA GLY A 237 25.21 -28.67 13.13
C GLY A 237 24.07 -28.33 14.11
N ILE A 238 23.64 -27.05 14.21
CA ILE A 238 22.49 -26.64 15.01
C ILE A 238 21.25 -26.56 14.11
N ASP A 239 20.19 -27.29 14.45
CA ASP A 239 18.90 -27.20 13.76
C ASP A 239 18.38 -25.76 13.85
N SER A 240 18.38 -25.10 12.70
CA SER A 240 18.10 -23.68 12.51
C SER A 240 16.82 -23.47 11.71
N THR A 241 16.12 -24.55 11.33
CA THR A 241 14.89 -24.47 10.53
C THR A 241 13.83 -23.70 11.29
N TRP A 242 13.27 -22.68 10.63
CA TRP A 242 12.10 -21.98 11.13
C TRP A 242 10.83 -22.50 10.46
N ASP A 243 10.79 -22.49 9.12
CA ASP A 243 9.64 -22.96 8.36
C ASP A 243 10.04 -23.41 6.94
N VAL A 244 9.35 -24.42 6.42
CA VAL A 244 9.49 -24.88 5.03
C VAL A 244 8.28 -24.40 4.25
N LEU A 245 8.45 -23.31 3.51
CA LEU A 245 7.36 -22.60 2.86
C LEU A 245 6.93 -23.25 1.54
N GLY A 246 7.80 -24.05 0.93
CA GLY A 246 7.53 -24.75 -0.33
C GLY A 246 8.67 -25.70 -0.74
N THR A 247 8.55 -26.30 -1.93
CA THR A 247 9.60 -27.18 -2.49
C THR A 247 10.83 -26.43 -2.96
N ASP A 248 10.75 -25.11 -2.99
CA ASP A 248 11.75 -24.18 -3.50
C ASP A 248 12.21 -23.14 -2.47
N CYS A 249 11.60 -23.09 -1.28
CA CYS A 249 12.05 -22.20 -0.21
C CYS A 249 11.94 -22.74 1.22
N ILE A 250 13.00 -22.49 2.00
CA ILE A 250 13.07 -22.73 3.43
C ILE A 250 13.54 -21.44 4.13
N MET A 251 12.98 -21.17 5.31
CA MET A 251 13.42 -20.11 6.20
C MET A 251 14.14 -20.69 7.42
N ALA A 252 15.20 -20.04 7.88
CA ALA A 252 15.99 -20.47 9.02
C ALA A 252 16.45 -19.28 9.88
N TYR A 253 16.58 -19.46 11.19
CA TYR A 253 17.21 -18.47 12.08
C TYR A 253 18.64 -18.87 12.41
N THR A 254 19.56 -17.94 12.24
CA THR A 254 20.97 -18.15 12.59
C THR A 254 21.15 -18.35 14.10
N PRO A 255 21.91 -19.37 14.54
CA PRO A 255 22.38 -19.44 15.92
C PRO A 255 23.48 -18.41 16.16
N ALA A 256 23.83 -18.16 17.42
CA ALA A 256 24.99 -17.35 17.75
C ALA A 256 26.29 -18.02 17.26
N HIS A 257 27.21 -17.25 16.71
CA HIS A 257 28.46 -17.73 16.15
C HIS A 257 29.55 -16.64 16.23
N PRO A 258 30.82 -17.00 16.53
CA PRO A 258 31.93 -16.05 16.45
C PRO A 258 32.03 -15.40 15.06
N VAL A 259 32.63 -14.20 14.98
CA VAL A 259 32.87 -13.54 13.68
C VAL A 259 33.64 -14.47 12.73
N GLY A 260 33.14 -14.61 11.50
CA GLY A 260 33.71 -15.48 10.47
C GLY A 260 32.67 -16.27 9.70
N THR A 261 33.11 -17.22 8.88
CA THR A 261 32.23 -18.01 8.03
C THR A 261 31.62 -19.19 8.78
N ALA A 262 30.34 -19.46 8.54
CA ALA A 262 29.66 -20.65 9.00
C ALA A 262 29.26 -21.57 7.85
N LYS A 263 29.21 -22.85 8.18
CA LYS A 263 28.74 -23.91 7.30
C LYS A 263 27.22 -24.03 7.40
N LEU A 264 26.58 -24.23 6.26
CA LEU A 264 25.16 -24.52 6.15
C LEU A 264 24.96 -25.91 5.54
N GLU A 265 24.14 -26.72 6.20
CA GLU A 265 23.77 -28.07 5.79
C GLU A 265 22.26 -28.11 5.56
N VAL A 266 21.83 -28.66 4.44
CA VAL A 266 20.43 -28.97 4.17
C VAL A 266 20.27 -30.48 4.13
N LEU A 267 19.51 -31.01 5.10
CA LEU A 267 19.23 -32.42 5.26
C LEU A 267 17.80 -32.74 4.81
N ASN A 268 17.62 -33.88 4.18
CA ASN A 268 16.31 -34.44 3.89
C ASN A 268 16.37 -35.96 4.08
N SER A 269 15.34 -36.55 4.68
CA SER A 269 15.22 -37.99 4.95
C SER A 269 15.43 -38.87 3.70
N ASN A 270 15.07 -38.34 2.53
CA ASN A 270 15.00 -39.06 1.26
C ASN A 270 16.21 -38.82 0.33
N PHE A 271 17.03 -37.80 0.61
CA PHE A 271 18.11 -37.37 -0.27
C PHE A 271 19.42 -37.12 0.48
N PRO A 272 20.57 -37.31 -0.19
CA PRO A 272 21.86 -37.05 0.43
C PRO A 272 21.99 -35.58 0.84
N GLU A 273 22.61 -35.37 2.00
CA GLU A 273 22.95 -34.07 2.57
C GLU A 273 23.63 -33.13 1.56
N ARG A 274 23.23 -31.86 1.61
CA ARG A 274 23.92 -30.77 0.90
C ARG A 274 24.61 -29.86 1.90
N THR A 275 25.92 -29.75 1.75
CA THR A 275 26.76 -28.92 2.60
C THR A 275 27.38 -27.77 1.81
N LEU A 276 27.33 -26.57 2.38
CA LEU A 276 28.00 -25.37 1.90
C LEU A 276 28.90 -24.84 3.03
N GLU A 277 30.22 -25.04 2.90
CA GLU A 277 31.23 -24.79 3.95
C GLU A 277 31.46 -23.30 4.29
N SER A 278 30.93 -22.37 3.49
CA SER A 278 31.08 -20.91 3.72
C SER A 278 29.88 -20.12 3.22
N ALA A 279 28.69 -20.61 3.59
CA ALA A 279 27.42 -20.06 3.12
C ALA A 279 27.05 -18.72 3.77
N ILE A 280 27.50 -18.48 5.00
CA ILE A 280 27.07 -17.34 5.83
C ILE A 280 28.31 -16.71 6.46
N ASN A 281 28.41 -15.38 6.38
CA ASN A 281 29.46 -14.61 7.04
C ASN A 281 28.89 -13.90 8.27
N TYR A 282 29.34 -14.30 9.47
CA TYR A 282 28.96 -13.67 10.72
C TYR A 282 29.82 -12.45 10.99
N VAL A 283 29.16 -11.34 11.29
CA VAL A 283 29.80 -10.05 11.63
C VAL A 283 29.29 -9.56 12.98
N ASP A 284 30.13 -8.83 13.68
CA ASP A 284 29.69 -8.15 14.89
C ASP A 284 28.72 -7.02 14.53
N PRO A 285 27.55 -6.96 15.19
CA PRO A 285 26.57 -5.95 14.88
C PRO A 285 27.05 -4.59 15.38
N PHE A 286 26.81 -3.55 14.57
CA PHE A 286 27.08 -2.18 14.98
C PHE A 286 26.12 -1.71 16.10
N PHE A 287 24.87 -2.19 16.07
CA PHE A 287 23.84 -1.87 17.05
C PHE A 287 23.45 -3.10 17.88
N GLN A 288 23.13 -2.90 19.16
CA GLN A 288 22.67 -3.94 20.07
C GLN A 288 21.29 -3.58 20.63
N GLU A 289 20.38 -4.54 20.68
CA GLU A 289 19.11 -4.41 21.43
C GLU A 289 19.43 -4.46 22.92
N ILE A 290 19.07 -3.39 23.65
CA ILE A 290 19.34 -3.27 25.08
C ILE A 290 18.09 -2.85 25.87
N GLY A 291 16.90 -2.88 25.28
CA GLY A 291 15.66 -2.37 25.88
C GLY A 291 15.39 -2.97 27.24
N GLN A 292 15.52 -4.29 27.38
CA GLN A 292 15.37 -4.96 28.68
C GLN A 292 16.41 -4.48 29.72
N LYS A 293 17.67 -4.31 29.32
CA LYS A 293 18.76 -3.82 30.19
C LYS A 293 18.56 -2.35 30.56
N ALA A 294 18.05 -1.55 29.63
CA ALA A 294 17.74 -0.14 29.78
C ALA A 294 16.38 0.09 30.49
N ASN A 295 15.64 -0.97 30.81
CA ASN A 295 14.30 -0.91 31.40
C ASN A 295 13.24 -0.21 30.50
N ILE A 296 13.44 -0.24 29.18
CA ILE A 296 12.43 0.13 28.18
C ILE A 296 11.73 -1.16 27.74
N ASN A 297 10.64 -1.50 28.42
CA ASN A 297 9.87 -2.73 28.18
C ASN A 297 8.49 -2.44 27.55
N PHE A 298 8.40 -1.35 26.78
CA PHE A 298 7.15 -0.90 26.15
C PHE A 298 6.59 -1.98 25.21
N LYS A 299 5.28 -2.21 25.27
CA LYS A 299 4.57 -3.12 24.38
C LYS A 299 3.55 -2.35 23.58
N HIS A 300 3.78 -2.28 22.28
CA HIS A 300 2.78 -1.74 21.37
C HIS A 300 1.68 -2.78 21.15
N TYR A 301 0.43 -2.36 21.33
CA TYR A 301 -0.73 -3.22 21.08
C TYR A 301 -1.35 -2.86 19.73
N ARG A 302 -1.93 -3.86 19.06
CA ARG A 302 -2.61 -3.69 17.79
C ARG A 302 -4.12 -3.76 18.03
N ASP A 303 -4.84 -2.80 17.49
CA ASP A 303 -6.30 -2.90 17.35
C ASP A 303 -6.65 -4.07 16.41
N ALA A 304 -7.45 -5.01 16.89
CA ALA A 304 -7.87 -6.18 16.14
C ALA A 304 -8.78 -5.82 14.93
N LEU A 305 -9.37 -4.63 14.92
CA LEU A 305 -10.23 -4.13 13.84
C LEU A 305 -9.49 -3.30 12.80
N ASP A 306 -8.26 -2.85 13.09
CA ASP A 306 -7.49 -2.01 12.18
C ASP A 306 -6.53 -2.86 11.30
N ILE A 307 -6.58 -2.62 9.99
CA ILE A 307 -5.79 -3.36 8.99
C ILE A 307 -4.30 -3.00 9.11
N ILE A 308 -3.99 -1.86 9.73
CA ILE A 308 -2.64 -1.32 9.92
C ILE A 308 -2.47 -1.04 11.42
N PRO A 309 -1.49 -1.62 12.14
CA PRO A 309 -1.15 -1.14 13.47
C PRO A 309 -0.63 0.30 13.33
N ILE A 310 -1.29 1.27 13.98
CA ILE A 310 -0.99 2.69 13.89
C ILE A 310 -0.55 3.17 15.27
N GLY A 311 0.65 3.74 15.34
CA GLY A 311 1.36 4.08 16.57
C GLY A 311 2.82 3.61 16.53
N GLY A 312 3.63 4.05 17.49
CA GLY A 312 5.06 3.75 17.58
C GLY A 312 6.00 4.89 17.16
N GLY A 313 5.48 6.10 16.91
CA GLY A 313 6.33 7.27 16.76
C GLY A 313 7.10 7.56 18.05
N VAL A 314 8.38 7.90 17.91
CA VAL A 314 9.28 8.20 19.02
C VAL A 314 9.68 9.66 18.98
N VAL A 315 9.64 10.33 20.13
CA VAL A 315 10.18 11.68 20.31
C VAL A 315 11.28 11.60 21.37
N VAL A 316 12.47 12.08 21.02
CA VAL A 316 13.62 12.14 21.94
C VAL A 316 13.88 13.60 22.27
N PHE A 317 13.79 13.95 23.55
CA PHE A 317 13.97 15.32 24.03
C PHE A 317 14.30 15.29 25.53
N ASP A 318 14.88 16.37 26.04
CA ASP A 318 15.16 16.56 27.47
C ASP A 318 13.94 17.24 28.12
N TYR A 319 13.05 16.47 28.76
CA TYR A 319 11.75 17.00 29.21
C TYR A 319 11.86 17.86 30.48
N ASN A 320 12.91 17.66 31.27
CA ASN A 320 13.11 18.28 32.58
C ASN A 320 14.36 19.20 32.64
N ASN A 321 15.05 19.40 31.51
CA ASN A 321 16.28 20.18 31.38
C ASN A 321 17.45 19.67 32.26
N ASP A 322 17.52 18.36 32.52
CA ASP A 322 18.59 17.77 33.32
C ASP A 322 19.86 17.42 32.50
N GLY A 323 19.80 17.61 31.17
CA GLY A 323 20.87 17.35 30.23
C GLY A 323 20.90 15.91 29.69
N PHE A 324 20.00 15.04 30.16
CA PHE A 324 19.80 13.72 29.60
C PHE A 324 18.64 13.73 28.61
N GLN A 325 18.74 12.90 27.58
CA GLN A 325 17.67 12.76 26.59
C GLN A 325 16.71 11.66 27.04
N ASP A 326 15.43 12.00 27.08
CA ASP A 326 14.32 11.14 27.44
C ASP A 326 13.60 10.65 26.18
N VAL A 327 12.75 9.63 26.35
CA VAL A 327 12.11 8.95 25.22
C VAL A 327 10.62 8.90 25.41
N TYR A 328 9.88 9.64 24.60
CA TYR A 328 8.44 9.52 24.48
C TYR A 328 8.06 8.56 23.36
N ILE A 329 7.10 7.67 23.61
CA ILE A 329 6.57 6.71 22.65
C ILE A 329 5.07 6.93 22.52
N ALA A 330 4.65 7.31 21.32
CA ALA A 330 3.24 7.42 20.96
C ALA A 330 2.64 6.02 20.71
N SER A 331 1.42 5.82 21.17
CA SER A 331 0.67 4.58 21.09
C SER A 331 -0.79 4.88 20.80
N THR A 332 -1.48 3.88 20.27
CA THR A 332 -2.94 3.92 20.16
C THR A 332 -3.52 2.88 21.12
N PRO A 333 -4.43 3.28 22.03
CA PRO A 333 -5.09 2.37 22.96
C PRO A 333 -6.05 1.45 22.20
N ASP A 334 -6.24 0.23 22.72
CA ASP A 334 -7.13 -0.78 22.14
C ASP A 334 -8.60 -0.31 22.23
N ILE A 335 -9.35 -0.46 21.14
CA ILE A 335 -10.74 0.00 21.02
C ILE A 335 -11.68 -1.22 21.15
N GLY A 336 -11.84 -1.75 22.36
CA GLY A 336 -12.85 -2.78 22.62
C GLY A 336 -12.79 -3.46 23.99
N ASN A 337 -13.81 -4.28 24.28
CA ASN A 337 -13.87 -5.15 25.47
C ASN A 337 -12.88 -6.34 25.41
N LEU A 338 -11.93 -6.34 24.47
CA LEU A 338 -11.00 -7.45 24.23
C LEU A 338 -9.69 -7.31 25.00
N ALA A 339 -9.38 -6.12 25.54
CA ALA A 339 -8.27 -5.91 26.46
C ALA A 339 -8.71 -4.97 27.62
N PRO A 340 -9.49 -5.46 28.60
CA PRO A 340 -9.99 -4.65 29.71
C PRO A 340 -8.89 -4.16 30.69
N ASP A 341 -7.64 -4.58 30.52
CA ASP A 341 -6.55 -4.41 31.49
C ASP A 341 -5.27 -3.74 30.92
N THR A 342 -5.27 -3.17 29.71
CA THR A 342 -4.04 -2.63 29.11
C THR A 342 -3.83 -1.13 29.29
N ASP A 343 -2.68 -0.79 29.87
CA ASP A 343 -2.01 0.51 29.92
C ASP A 343 -1.46 0.90 28.52
N GLY A 344 -2.22 0.68 27.44
CA GLY A 344 -1.84 0.91 26.02
C GLY A 344 -1.71 2.39 25.63
N SER A 345 -1.53 3.22 26.64
CA SER A 345 -1.33 4.66 26.61
C SER A 345 0.06 4.99 26.06
N ASN A 346 0.30 6.25 25.78
CA ASN A 346 1.64 6.73 25.45
C ASN A 346 2.57 6.55 26.66
N ALA A 347 3.86 6.38 26.39
CA ALA A 347 4.89 6.27 27.43
C ALA A 347 5.86 7.45 27.35
N LEU A 348 6.38 7.89 28.50
CA LEU A 348 7.49 8.84 28.62
C LEU A 348 8.52 8.21 29.55
N TYR A 349 9.65 7.84 28.98
CA TYR A 349 10.77 7.23 29.67
C TYR A 349 11.79 8.29 30.05
N GLU A 350 11.85 8.62 31.34
CA GLU A 350 12.88 9.46 31.94
C GLU A 350 14.21 8.69 31.98
N ASN A 351 15.28 9.33 31.54
CA ASN A 351 16.64 8.80 31.55
C ASN A 351 17.28 9.04 32.91
N ASN A 352 17.62 7.97 33.63
CA ASN A 352 18.22 8.08 34.97
C ASN A 352 19.71 8.49 34.95
N GLY A 353 20.30 8.71 33.76
CA GLY A 353 21.71 9.08 33.57
C GLY A 353 22.71 7.92 33.70
N ASP A 354 22.24 6.71 34.04
CA ASP A 354 23.04 5.49 34.18
C ASP A 354 22.82 4.48 33.04
N GLY A 355 22.11 4.90 31.99
CA GLY A 355 21.72 4.05 30.86
C GLY A 355 20.43 3.25 31.09
N THR A 356 19.73 3.48 32.20
CA THR A 356 18.40 2.94 32.47
C THR A 356 17.33 4.03 32.39
N PHE A 357 16.08 3.60 32.20
CA PHE A 357 14.94 4.49 32.05
C PHE A 357 13.80 4.12 33.01
N ARG A 358 12.96 5.11 33.33
CA ARG A 358 11.75 4.94 34.13
C ARG A 358 10.55 5.52 33.40
N ASP A 359 9.47 4.75 33.28
CA ASP A 359 8.21 5.28 32.74
C ASP A 359 7.55 6.22 33.75
N ILE A 360 7.35 7.46 33.33
CA ILE A 360 6.73 8.54 34.11
C ILE A 360 5.51 9.13 33.40
N ALA A 361 5.01 8.56 32.31
CA ALA A 361 3.99 9.19 31.44
C ALA A 361 2.76 9.70 32.20
N ARG A 362 2.21 8.86 33.08
CA ARG A 362 1.04 9.21 33.91
C ARG A 362 1.34 10.28 34.94
N TRP A 363 2.55 10.29 35.50
CA TRP A 363 2.97 11.34 36.43
C TRP A 363 3.20 12.65 35.66
N ALA A 364 3.86 12.60 34.51
CA ALA A 364 4.12 13.75 33.65
C ALA A 364 2.82 14.32 33.04
N GLY A 365 1.77 13.51 32.90
CA GLY A 365 0.47 13.93 32.36
C GLY A 365 0.34 13.77 30.84
N VAL A 366 1.15 12.90 30.24
CA VAL A 366 1.22 12.66 28.78
C VAL A 366 0.84 11.24 28.39
N ASP A 367 0.37 10.40 29.31
CA ASP A 367 -0.06 9.03 29.02
C ASP A 367 -1.23 9.00 28.03
N ASP A 368 -2.17 9.94 28.15
CA ASP A 368 -3.28 10.14 27.21
C ASP A 368 -4.02 8.82 26.84
N PRO A 369 -4.70 8.19 27.81
CA PRO A 369 -5.26 6.84 27.66
C PRO A 369 -6.37 6.70 26.61
N LEU A 370 -6.88 7.81 26.08
CA LEU A 370 -7.91 7.85 25.03
C LEU A 370 -7.36 8.39 23.71
N GLY A 371 -6.11 8.86 23.69
CA GLY A 371 -5.47 9.42 22.51
C GLY A 371 -5.00 8.34 21.57
N LYS A 372 -5.32 8.48 20.28
CA LYS A 372 -4.82 7.57 19.25
C LYS A 372 -3.53 8.11 18.64
N GLY A 373 -2.44 8.01 19.40
CA GLY A 373 -1.13 8.53 19.05
C GLY A 373 -0.50 7.83 17.85
N ASN A 374 0.12 8.62 16.98
CA ASN A 374 0.86 8.14 15.81
C ASN A 374 2.33 8.53 15.90
N GLY A 375 2.61 9.80 16.19
CA GLY A 375 3.97 10.32 16.41
C GLY A 375 3.95 11.67 17.10
N GLY A 376 5.02 12.46 16.91
CA GLY A 376 5.10 13.77 17.54
C GLY A 376 6.42 14.49 17.28
N CYS A 377 6.53 15.67 17.86
CA CYS A 377 7.72 16.50 17.86
C CYS A 377 7.71 17.39 19.10
N SER A 378 8.89 17.72 19.60
CA SER A 378 9.05 18.56 20.79
C SER A 378 9.84 19.82 20.46
N SER A 379 9.46 20.93 21.09
CA SER A 379 10.17 22.20 21.09
C SER A 379 9.56 23.15 22.13
N ASP A 380 10.34 24.08 22.67
CA ASP A 380 9.84 25.23 23.45
C ASP A 380 9.11 26.22 22.50
N TYR A 381 7.80 26.06 22.29
CA TYR A 381 7.06 26.88 21.31
C TYR A 381 6.65 28.24 21.89
N ASN A 382 6.59 28.34 23.21
CA ASN A 382 6.12 29.54 23.91
C ASN A 382 7.27 30.44 24.42
N ASN A 383 8.53 29.98 24.29
CA ASN A 383 9.76 30.59 24.77
C ASN A 383 9.81 30.72 26.30
N ASP A 384 9.27 29.74 27.03
CA ASP A 384 9.29 29.71 28.51
C ASP A 384 10.50 28.98 29.11
N GLY A 385 11.32 28.36 28.25
CA GLY A 385 12.52 27.63 28.63
C GLY A 385 12.30 26.14 28.89
N TYR A 386 11.08 25.63 28.73
CA TYR A 386 10.74 24.22 28.92
C TYR A 386 10.29 23.58 27.60
N GLN A 387 10.61 22.29 27.42
CA GLN A 387 10.20 21.58 26.21
C GLN A 387 8.70 21.31 26.22
N ASP A 388 8.02 21.67 25.14
CA ASP A 388 6.63 21.29 24.90
C ASP A 388 6.57 20.06 23.99
N LEU A 389 5.45 19.34 24.04
CA LEU A 389 5.25 18.11 23.26
C LEU A 389 4.00 18.21 22.39
N PHE A 390 4.18 18.11 21.09
CA PHE A 390 3.09 17.96 20.14
C PHE A 390 2.96 16.50 19.71
N VAL A 391 1.76 15.94 19.87
CA VAL A 391 1.45 14.53 19.53
C VAL A 391 0.48 14.50 18.35
N THR A 392 0.91 13.90 17.25
CA THR A 392 0.05 13.65 16.09
C THR A 392 -0.86 12.47 16.40
N ASN A 393 -2.17 12.70 16.27
CA ASN A 393 -3.19 11.68 16.51
C ASN A 393 -3.98 11.36 15.26
N TRP A 394 -4.68 10.23 15.31
CA TRP A 394 -5.91 10.05 14.57
C TRP A 394 -7.03 10.87 15.23
N GLY A 395 -7.62 11.79 14.46
CA GLY A 395 -8.53 12.81 14.97
C GLY A 395 -7.76 14.00 15.55
N SER A 396 -8.23 14.54 16.67
CA SER A 396 -7.58 15.70 17.28
C SER A 396 -6.18 15.38 17.81
N SER A 397 -5.18 15.90 17.10
CA SER A 397 -3.80 15.98 17.61
C SER A 397 -3.72 16.92 18.80
N LYS A 398 -2.74 16.72 19.68
CA LYS A 398 -2.69 17.40 20.98
C LYS A 398 -1.37 18.13 21.19
N LEU A 399 -1.45 19.29 21.83
CA LEU A 399 -0.30 20.06 22.28
C LEU A 399 -0.27 20.04 23.81
N PHE A 400 0.87 19.64 24.36
CA PHE A 400 1.15 19.58 25.79
C PHE A 400 2.24 20.59 26.12
N ALA A 401 1.93 21.57 26.97
CA ALA A 401 2.91 22.55 27.43
C ALA A 401 3.72 22.00 28.61
N GLY A 402 5.04 22.07 28.51
CA GLY A 402 5.97 21.66 29.56
C GLY A 402 5.99 22.66 30.73
N SER A 403 6.65 22.28 31.81
CA SER A 403 6.87 23.16 32.97
C SER A 403 8.12 22.77 33.74
N GLU A 404 8.61 23.68 34.59
CA GLU A 404 9.77 23.46 35.47
C GLU A 404 9.68 22.20 36.32
N GLU A 405 8.48 21.81 36.71
CA GLU A 405 8.26 20.62 37.55
C GLU A 405 8.34 19.32 36.75
N GLY A 406 8.59 19.36 35.43
CA GLY A 406 8.57 18.20 34.55
C GLY A 406 7.15 17.66 34.29
N ARG A 407 6.14 18.49 34.56
CA ARG A 407 4.71 18.20 34.30
C ARG A 407 4.27 18.84 33.00
N PHE A 408 3.34 18.20 32.33
CA PHE A 408 2.73 18.69 31.12
C PHE A 408 1.26 19.02 31.33
N SER A 409 0.82 20.12 30.72
CA SER A 409 -0.59 20.52 30.65
C SER A 409 -1.06 20.40 29.21
N ASN A 410 -2.19 19.72 28.97
CA ASN A 410 -2.82 19.73 27.66
C ASN A 410 -3.38 21.13 27.38
N VAL A 411 -2.73 21.86 26.46
CA VAL A 411 -3.08 23.24 26.07
C VAL A 411 -3.66 23.29 24.66
N THR A 412 -4.19 22.18 24.14
CA THR A 412 -4.65 22.07 22.75
C THR A 412 -5.72 23.12 22.43
N ILE A 413 -6.63 23.40 23.37
CA ILE A 413 -7.71 24.37 23.17
C ILE A 413 -7.18 25.79 23.41
N GLU A 414 -6.43 26.00 24.49
CA GLU A 414 -5.87 27.28 24.90
C GLU A 414 -4.90 27.87 23.87
N SER A 415 -4.12 27.01 23.21
CA SER A 415 -3.19 27.38 22.14
C SER A 415 -3.90 27.68 20.80
N GLY A 416 -5.21 27.41 20.71
CA GLY A 416 -5.97 27.53 19.47
C GLY A 416 -5.73 26.38 18.50
N PHE A 417 -5.05 25.31 18.92
CA PHE A 417 -4.78 24.10 18.14
C PHE A 417 -5.99 23.16 18.04
N GLN A 418 -7.22 23.66 18.20
CA GLN A 418 -8.38 22.78 18.03
C GLN A 418 -8.53 22.40 16.55
N ASP A 419 -8.25 21.14 16.25
CA ASP A 419 -8.40 20.60 14.90
C ASP A 419 -9.84 20.79 14.41
N PRO A 420 -10.07 21.55 13.33
CA PRO A 420 -11.42 21.76 12.81
C PRO A 420 -11.99 20.49 12.17
N ASP A 421 -11.14 19.53 11.81
CA ASP A 421 -11.55 18.32 11.10
C ASP A 421 -10.93 17.05 11.69
N THR A 422 -11.74 16.33 12.46
CA THR A 422 -11.36 15.10 13.14
C THR A 422 -11.39 13.87 12.24
N THR A 423 -11.75 13.98 10.96
CA THR A 423 -11.71 12.84 10.02
C THR A 423 -10.31 12.55 9.49
N PHE A 424 -9.35 13.44 9.76
CA PHE A 424 -7.99 13.29 9.29
C PHE A 424 -7.10 12.49 10.24
N ARG A 425 -6.09 11.84 9.65
CA ARG A 425 -4.97 11.22 10.37
C ARG A 425 -3.71 12.03 10.18
N SER A 426 -3.17 12.55 11.28
CA SER A 426 -1.88 13.23 11.28
C SER A 426 -0.75 12.20 11.43
N SER A 427 0.35 12.37 10.68
CA SER A 427 1.48 11.43 10.66
C SER A 427 2.84 12.04 10.94
N GLY A 428 3.00 13.35 10.75
CA GLY A 428 4.27 14.01 11.00
C GLY A 428 4.08 15.46 11.38
N CYS A 429 5.06 16.01 12.08
CA CYS A 429 5.11 17.41 12.43
C CYS A 429 6.55 17.93 12.44
N ALA A 430 6.70 19.24 12.29
CA ALA A 430 7.98 19.92 12.42
C ALA A 430 7.76 21.33 12.93
N TRP A 431 8.59 21.72 13.90
CA TRP A 431 8.69 23.10 14.39
C TRP A 431 9.71 23.88 13.57
N GLY A 432 9.44 25.17 13.36
CA GLY A 432 10.41 26.09 12.77
C GLY A 432 9.89 27.51 12.74
N ASP A 433 10.77 28.48 12.92
CA ASP A 433 10.46 29.91 12.76
C ASP A 433 10.51 30.25 11.26
N TYR A 434 9.39 30.05 10.55
CA TYR A 434 9.38 30.16 9.09
C TYR A 434 9.42 31.62 8.61
N ASP A 435 8.84 32.54 9.37
CA ASP A 435 8.83 33.97 9.04
C ASP A 435 9.87 34.81 9.81
N ASN A 436 10.69 34.15 10.63
CA ASN A 436 11.79 34.73 11.38
C ASN A 436 11.31 35.82 12.35
N ASP A 437 10.16 35.59 13.01
CA ASP A 437 9.55 36.50 13.99
C ASP A 437 9.98 36.21 15.45
N GLY A 438 10.81 35.18 15.65
CA GLY A 438 11.33 34.76 16.95
C GLY A 438 10.40 33.80 17.70
N TYR A 439 9.31 33.36 17.08
CA TYR A 439 8.41 32.35 17.61
C TYR A 439 8.30 31.16 16.65
N LEU A 440 8.17 29.96 17.21
CA LEU A 440 8.10 28.76 16.39
C LEU A 440 6.70 28.59 15.77
N ASP A 441 6.69 28.28 14.47
CA ASP A 441 5.52 27.80 13.76
C ASP A 441 5.52 26.26 13.70
N LEU A 442 4.33 25.69 13.56
CA LEU A 442 4.14 24.24 13.48
C LEU A 442 3.58 23.84 12.12
N ILE A 443 4.30 22.95 11.43
CA ILE A 443 3.79 22.25 10.25
C ILE A 443 3.30 20.86 10.68
N VAL A 444 2.09 20.48 10.25
CA VAL A 444 1.52 19.16 10.47
C VAL A 444 1.13 18.53 9.13
N VAL A 445 1.57 17.30 8.90
CA VAL A 445 1.29 16.51 7.71
C VAL A 445 0.18 15.50 8.02
N ARG A 446 -0.82 15.44 7.13
CA ARG A 446 -1.98 14.54 7.20
C ARG A 446 -2.03 13.66 5.97
N TYR A 447 -2.27 12.36 6.16
CA TYR A 447 -2.12 11.39 5.07
C TYR A 447 -3.41 10.68 4.66
N ILE A 448 -4.47 10.70 5.49
CA ILE A 448 -5.79 10.11 5.18
C ILE A 448 -6.90 11.03 5.67
N ASP A 449 -7.95 11.18 4.86
CA ASP A 449 -9.28 11.68 5.25
C ASP A 449 -10.27 10.50 5.24
N GLU A 450 -10.84 10.16 6.39
CA GLU A 450 -11.74 9.00 6.50
C GLU A 450 -13.12 9.25 5.89
N SER A 451 -13.52 10.51 5.72
CA SER A 451 -14.76 10.83 5.03
C SER A 451 -14.66 10.63 3.51
N ASN A 452 -13.43 10.67 2.99
CA ASN A 452 -13.12 10.50 1.59
C ASN A 452 -11.70 9.92 1.43
N PRO A 453 -11.54 8.58 1.45
CA PRO A 453 -10.22 7.94 1.35
C PRO A 453 -9.50 8.19 0.02
N ASP A 454 -10.20 8.69 -1.00
CA ASP A 454 -9.61 9.14 -2.27
C ASP A 454 -9.10 10.60 -2.22
N ALA A 455 -9.29 11.30 -1.10
CA ALA A 455 -8.80 12.66 -0.91
C ALA A 455 -7.26 12.69 -0.86
N PHE A 456 -6.68 13.73 -1.44
CA PHE A 456 -5.23 13.93 -1.41
C PHE A 456 -4.74 14.28 0.00
N PRO A 457 -3.51 13.86 0.37
CA PRO A 457 -2.86 14.28 1.61
C PRO A 457 -2.86 15.80 1.77
N SER A 458 -3.07 16.27 3.00
CA SER A 458 -3.13 17.69 3.33
C SER A 458 -1.99 18.07 4.28
N VAL A 459 -1.58 19.34 4.22
CA VAL A 459 -0.58 19.91 5.12
C VAL A 459 -1.19 21.16 5.73
N ILE A 460 -1.07 21.30 7.05
CA ILE A 460 -1.55 22.46 7.78
C ILE A 460 -0.37 23.16 8.44
N LEU A 461 -0.32 24.48 8.31
CA LEU A 461 0.63 25.35 8.99
C LEU A 461 -0.13 26.13 10.06
N PHE A 462 0.32 26.01 11.30
CA PHE A 462 -0.16 26.78 12.43
C PHE A 462 0.84 27.88 12.74
N ARG A 463 0.36 29.11 12.80
CA ARG A 463 1.15 30.31 13.09
C ARG A 463 0.69 30.96 14.38
N ARG A 464 1.65 31.39 15.20
CA ARG A 464 1.35 32.19 16.40
C ARG A 464 0.75 33.54 16.00
N LYS A 465 -0.39 33.90 16.60
CA LYS A 465 -0.94 35.25 16.44
C LYS A 465 -0.15 36.22 17.31
N THR A 466 0.69 37.06 16.70
CA THR A 466 1.29 38.20 17.40
C THR A 466 0.17 39.19 17.72
N ILE A 467 -0.25 39.27 18.99
CA ILE A 467 -1.11 40.38 19.43
C ILE A 467 -0.20 41.60 19.47
N SER A 468 -0.34 42.50 18.51
CA SER A 468 0.18 43.86 18.67
C SER A 468 -0.49 44.45 19.91
N ALA A 469 0.30 44.73 20.96
CA ALA A 469 -0.16 45.56 22.05
C ALA A 469 -0.75 46.85 21.45
N PHE A 470 -2.03 47.10 21.73
CA PHE A 470 -2.66 48.40 21.49
C PHE A 470 -2.46 49.29 22.70
#